data_AF-A0A2N0R1D7-F1
#
_entry.id   AF-A0A2N0R1D7-F1
#
_cell.length_a   1.000
_cell.length_b   1.000
_cell.length_c   1.000
_cell.angle_alpha   90.00
_cell.angle_beta   90.00
_cell.angle_gamma   90.00
#
_symmetry.space_group_name_H-M   'P 1'
#
loop_
_entity.id
_entity.type
_entity.pdbx_description
1 polymer ?
#
loop_
_entity_poly.entity_id
_entity_poly.type
_entity_poly.pdbx_seq_one_letter_code
_entity_poly.pdbx_strand_id
1 'polypeptide(L)'
;SIEEIISYLCNESLLKLALSYITPKAAETVKESCPNISSLCIQICSDSVIPFICELRSLKVLNIGPDYGIDMSSLVKSLGNHLTSVEYLFFDFNVDLLSFIYFTNYCKA
;
A
#
# COMPACT_ATOMS: atom_id res chain seq x y z
N SER A 1 11.08 13.48 -11.31
CA SER A 1 9.95 13.32 -10.38
C SER A 1 10.18 12.12 -9.48
N ILE A 2 9.31 11.81 -8.51
CA ILE A 2 9.52 10.64 -7.64
C ILE A 2 9.51 9.33 -8.44
N GLU A 3 8.74 9.28 -9.53
CA GLU A 3 8.66 8.14 -10.46
C GLU A 3 9.99 7.88 -11.17
N GLU A 4 10.69 8.94 -11.59
CA GLU A 4 12.02 8.82 -12.23
C GLU A 4 13.08 8.31 -11.24
N ILE A 5 12.94 8.67 -9.96
CA ILE A 5 13.82 8.16 -8.90
C ILE A 5 13.53 6.67 -8.66
N ILE A 6 12.24 6.29 -8.60
CA ILE A 6 11.82 4.89 -8.45
C ILE A 6 12.33 4.06 -9.62
N SER A 7 12.14 4.50 -10.87
CA SER A 7 12.57 3.74 -12.05
C SER A 7 14.09 3.62 -12.17
N TYR A 8 14.86 4.58 -11.65
CA TYR A 8 16.32 4.52 -11.66
C TYR A 8 16.91 3.67 -10.54
N LEU A 9 16.34 3.76 -9.33
CA LEU A 9 16.89 3.09 -8.14
C LEU A 9 16.30 1.71 -7.89
N CYS A 10 15.07 1.46 -8.37
CA CYS A 10 14.38 0.23 -8.07
C CYS A 10 14.46 -0.75 -9.25
N ASN A 11 14.61 -2.03 -8.91
CA ASN A 11 14.66 -3.12 -9.87
C ASN A 11 14.16 -4.40 -9.19
N GLU A 12 14.21 -5.51 -9.92
CA GLU A 12 13.75 -6.82 -9.44
C GLU A 12 14.48 -7.36 -8.19
N SER A 13 15.67 -6.84 -7.85
CA SER A 13 16.40 -7.26 -6.65
C SER A 13 15.96 -6.52 -5.38
N LEU A 14 15.17 -5.44 -5.52
CA LEU A 14 14.72 -4.65 -4.38
C LEU A 14 13.62 -5.38 -3.60
N LEU A 15 13.92 -5.75 -2.36
CA LEU A 15 12.99 -6.52 -1.51
C LEU A 15 12.23 -5.67 -0.49
N LYS A 16 12.74 -4.48 -0.15
CA LYS A 16 12.17 -3.60 0.87
C LYS A 16 12.18 -2.16 0.39
N LEU A 17 11.06 -1.47 0.56
CA LEU A 17 10.92 -0.07 0.17
C LEU A 17 10.14 0.70 1.24
N ALA A 18 10.63 1.89 1.59
CA ALA A 18 9.95 2.83 2.47
C ALA A 18 9.84 4.20 1.79
N LEU A 19 8.63 4.75 1.70
CA LEU A 19 8.35 6.04 1.06
C LEU A 19 7.37 6.86 1.90
N SER A 20 7.68 8.15 2.13
CA SER A 20 6.84 9.05 2.93
C SER A 20 5.73 9.75 2.12
N TYR A 21 5.63 9.51 0.82
CA TYR A 21 4.56 10.05 -0.01
C TYR A 21 4.47 9.26 -1.32
N ILE A 22 3.35 8.59 -1.54
CA ILE A 22 3.11 7.82 -2.76
C ILE A 22 1.80 8.25 -3.44
N THR A 23 1.92 8.61 -4.72
CA THR A 23 0.81 8.87 -5.62
C THR A 23 0.39 7.58 -6.32
N PRO A 24 -0.81 7.51 -6.94
CA PRO A 24 -1.21 6.34 -7.72
C PRO A 24 -0.21 6.00 -8.83
N LYS A 25 0.33 7.01 -9.52
CA LYS A 25 1.34 6.84 -10.56
C LYS A 25 2.67 6.27 -10.01
N ALA A 26 3.10 6.75 -8.84
CA ALA A 26 4.29 6.21 -8.18
C ALA A 26 4.08 4.75 -7.73
N ALA A 27 2.89 4.42 -7.22
CA ALA A 27 2.53 3.05 -6.85
C ALA A 27 2.53 2.09 -8.05
N GLU A 28 1.98 2.54 -9.18
CA GLU A 28 2.04 1.80 -10.44
C GLU A 28 3.51 1.60 -10.89
N THR A 29 4.34 2.64 -10.81
CA THR A 29 5.76 2.56 -11.17
C THR A 29 6.51 1.56 -10.27
N VAL A 30 6.22 1.53 -8.96
CA VAL A 30 6.78 0.54 -8.02
C VAL A 30 6.34 -0.88 -8.41
N LYS A 31 5.07 -1.08 -8.75
CA LYS A 31 4.54 -2.38 -9.19
C LYS A 31 5.28 -2.91 -10.42
N GLU A 32 5.55 -2.04 -11.38
CA GLU A 32 6.23 -2.41 -12.62
C GLU A 32 7.74 -2.62 -12.44
N SER A 33 8.39 -1.77 -11.64
CA SER A 33 9.85 -1.78 -11.50
C SER A 33 10.35 -2.79 -10.46
N CYS A 34 9.51 -3.18 -9.50
CA CYS A 34 9.92 -3.90 -8.29
C CYS A 34 9.04 -5.13 -7.99
N PRO A 35 8.94 -6.11 -8.91
CA PRO A 35 8.01 -7.23 -8.79
C PRO A 35 8.25 -8.13 -7.56
N ASN A 36 9.46 -8.09 -6.99
CA ASN A 36 9.87 -8.92 -5.85
C ASN A 36 9.85 -8.17 -4.50
N ILE A 37 9.26 -6.98 -4.43
CA ILE A 37 9.09 -6.30 -3.14
C ILE A 37 8.29 -7.20 -2.19
N SER A 38 8.92 -7.47 -1.04
CA SER A 38 8.37 -8.29 0.03
C SER A 38 7.92 -7.46 1.23
N SER A 39 8.48 -6.26 1.39
CA SER A 39 8.15 -5.34 2.49
C SER A 39 7.97 -3.93 1.96
N LEU A 40 6.80 -3.35 2.20
CA LEU A 40 6.47 -1.99 1.79
C LEU A 40 5.99 -1.18 2.99
N CYS A 41 6.62 -0.01 3.20
CA CYS A 41 6.22 0.96 4.22
C CYS A 41 5.92 2.29 3.53
N ILE A 42 4.65 2.69 3.47
CA ILE A 42 4.23 3.82 2.64
C ILE A 42 3.29 4.77 3.36
N GLN A 43 3.45 6.06 3.10
CA GLN A 43 2.41 7.06 3.33
C GLN A 43 1.77 7.44 1.99
N ILE A 44 0.45 7.28 1.88
CA ILE A 44 -0.29 7.46 0.60
C ILE A 44 -0.99 8.81 0.56
N CYS A 45 -1.15 9.37 -0.63
CA CYS A 45 -1.92 10.61 -0.83
C CYS A 45 -3.42 10.38 -1.12
N SER A 46 -3.82 9.13 -1.41
CA SER A 46 -5.20 8.72 -1.68
C SER A 46 -5.34 7.20 -1.62
N ASP A 47 -6.51 6.71 -1.26
CA ASP A 47 -6.92 5.30 -1.32
C ASP A 47 -6.92 4.68 -2.73
N SER A 48 -6.86 5.51 -3.79
CA SER A 48 -6.64 5.06 -5.17
C SER A 48 -5.28 4.41 -5.41
N VAL A 49 -4.34 4.53 -4.46
CA VAL A 49 -3.06 3.80 -4.44
C VAL A 49 -3.26 2.31 -4.17
N ILE A 50 -4.29 1.94 -3.39
CA ILE A 50 -4.46 0.60 -2.84
C ILE A 50 -4.52 -0.51 -3.91
N PRO A 51 -5.26 -0.38 -5.02
CA PRO A 51 -5.30 -1.43 -6.03
C PRO A 51 -3.92 -1.81 -6.57
N PHE A 52 -3.05 -0.83 -6.81
CA PHE A 52 -1.71 -1.07 -7.34
C PHE A 52 -0.82 -1.82 -6.35
N ILE A 53 -0.90 -1.47 -5.06
CA ILE A 53 -0.12 -2.12 -4.01
C ILE A 53 -0.62 -3.54 -3.75
N CYS A 54 -1.94 -3.76 -3.81
CA CYS A 54 -2.53 -5.09 -3.61
C CYS A 54 -2.26 -6.07 -4.76
N GLU A 55 -1.79 -5.58 -5.91
CA GLU A 55 -1.35 -6.41 -7.04
C GLU A 55 0.11 -6.89 -6.92
N LEU A 56 0.87 -6.41 -5.92
CA LEU A 56 2.25 -6.85 -5.66
C LEU A 56 2.27 -8.30 -5.14
N ARG A 57 2.52 -9.25 -6.05
CA ARG A 57 2.46 -10.69 -5.76
C ARG A 57 3.41 -11.17 -4.67
N SER A 58 4.55 -10.49 -4.50
CA SER A 58 5.59 -10.88 -3.54
C SER A 58 5.42 -10.22 -2.17
N LEU A 59 4.42 -9.34 -2.00
CA LEU A 59 4.25 -8.54 -0.80
C LEU A 59 3.85 -9.40 0.39
N LYS A 60 4.65 -9.36 1.44
CA LYS A 60 4.43 -10.07 2.72
C LYS A 60 4.16 -9.12 3.86
N VAL A 61 4.80 -7.95 3.85
CA VAL A 61 4.67 -6.95 4.91
C VAL A 61 4.18 -5.65 4.30
N LEU A 62 3.01 -5.18 4.73
CA LEU A 62 2.49 -3.87 4.38
C LEU A 62 2.34 -3.02 5.65
N ASN A 63 3.10 -1.93 5.70
CA ASN A 63 2.87 -0.84 6.64
C ASN A 63 2.35 0.37 5.85
N ILE A 64 1.18 0.87 6.23
CA ILE A 64 0.48 1.91 5.47
C ILE A 64 -0.04 3.01 6.39
N GLY A 65 0.24 4.25 6.01
CA GLY A 65 -0.26 5.45 6.64
C GLY A 65 -0.91 6.41 5.62
N PRO A 66 -1.88 7.23 6.03
CA PRO A 66 -2.40 8.32 5.22
C PRO A 66 -1.51 9.57 5.35
N ASP A 67 -1.43 10.35 4.27
CA ASP A 67 -1.06 11.76 4.35
C ASP A 67 -2.22 12.61 4.93
N TYR A 68 -1.94 13.87 5.28
CA TYR A 68 -2.89 14.76 5.95
C TYR A 68 -4.18 14.96 5.14
N GLY A 69 -5.34 14.77 5.80
CA GLY A 69 -6.65 15.04 5.21
C GLY A 69 -7.32 13.86 4.49
N ILE A 70 -6.70 12.68 4.47
CA ILE A 70 -7.31 11.47 3.91
C ILE A 70 -8.30 10.87 4.89
N ASP A 71 -9.45 10.46 4.38
CA ASP A 71 -10.41 9.67 5.15
C ASP A 71 -9.87 8.25 5.41
N MET A 72 -9.51 8.01 6.67
CA MET A 72 -9.04 6.72 7.16
C MET A 72 -10.09 5.62 6.96
N SER A 73 -11.38 5.95 7.00
CA SER A 73 -12.46 4.99 6.75
C SER A 73 -12.41 4.48 5.31
N SER A 74 -12.31 5.39 4.33
CA SER A 74 -12.20 5.03 2.91
C SER A 74 -10.96 4.17 2.65
N LEU A 75 -9.81 4.53 3.24
CA LEU A 75 -8.57 3.78 3.11
C LEU A 75 -8.72 2.32 3.58
N VAL A 76 -9.23 2.12 4.79
CA VAL A 76 -9.39 0.77 5.37
C VAL A 76 -10.41 -0.06 4.59
N LYS A 77 -11.49 0.56 4.11
CA LYS A 77 -12.48 -0.12 3.25
C LYS A 77 -11.87 -0.51 1.90
N SER A 78 -11.06 0.36 1.31
CA SER A 78 -10.33 0.07 0.07
C SER A 78 -9.40 -1.13 0.26
N LEU A 79 -8.64 -1.17 1.36
CA LEU A 79 -7.84 -2.35 1.72
C LEU A 79 -8.71 -3.61 1.88
N GLY A 80 -9.86 -3.50 2.54
CA GLY A 80 -10.80 -4.62 2.66
C GLY A 80 -11.31 -5.16 1.32
N ASN A 81 -11.45 -4.29 0.31
CA ASN A 81 -11.94 -4.69 -1.01
C ASN A 81 -10.84 -5.31 -1.91
N HIS A 82 -9.58 -4.92 -1.70
CA HIS A 82 -8.50 -5.21 -2.66
C HIS A 82 -7.39 -6.10 -2.11
N LEU A 83 -7.16 -6.12 -0.79
CA LEU A 83 -6.06 -6.89 -0.20
C LEU A 83 -6.37 -8.38 -0.24
N THR A 84 -5.48 -9.14 -0.88
CA THR A 84 -5.65 -10.58 -1.13
C THR A 84 -4.67 -11.47 -0.40
N SER A 85 -3.51 -10.95 0.02
CA SER A 85 -2.50 -11.71 0.76
C SER A 85 -1.45 -10.76 1.33
N VAL A 86 -1.19 -10.87 2.63
CA VAL A 86 0.01 -10.37 3.34
C VAL A 86 0.22 -11.22 4.58
N GLU A 87 1.46 -11.39 5.04
CA GLU A 87 1.76 -12.04 6.32
C GLU A 87 1.62 -11.06 7.49
N TYR A 88 1.92 -9.78 7.26
CA TYR A 88 1.85 -8.73 8.28
C TYR A 88 1.25 -7.45 7.69
N LEU A 89 0.23 -6.92 8.38
CA LEU A 89 -0.43 -5.66 8.05
C LEU A 89 -0.34 -4.70 9.25
N PHE A 90 0.19 -3.51 9.02
CA PHE A 90 0.28 -2.43 10.00
C PHE A 90 -0.49 -1.21 9.50
N PHE A 91 -1.43 -0.74 10.32
CA PHE A 91 -2.07 0.56 10.13
C PHE A 91 -1.30 1.59 10.95
N ASP A 92 -0.58 2.49 10.27
CA ASP A 92 0.10 3.63 10.91
C ASP A 92 -0.87 4.81 11.11
N PHE A 93 -2.07 4.48 11.61
CA PHE A 93 -3.16 5.42 11.88
C PHE A 93 -4.26 4.75 12.72
N ASN A 94 -5.15 5.57 13.27
CA ASN A 94 -6.29 5.09 14.04
C ASN A 94 -7.41 4.62 13.12
N VAL A 95 -7.93 3.41 13.37
CA VAL A 95 -9.08 2.86 12.65
C VAL A 95 -10.28 2.84 13.59
N ASP A 96 -11.39 3.44 13.16
CA ASP A 96 -12.64 3.35 13.91
C ASP A 96 -13.23 1.93 13.83
N LEU A 97 -14.04 1.57 14.83
CA LEU A 97 -14.58 0.22 14.96
C LEU A 97 -15.42 -0.21 13.76
N LEU A 98 -16.22 0.68 13.16
CA LEU A 98 -17.10 0.32 12.05
C LEU A 98 -16.29 0.03 10.78
N SER A 99 -15.28 0.85 10.51
CA SER A 99 -14.36 0.62 9.39
C SER A 99 -13.54 -0.65 9.58
N PHE A 100 -13.10 -0.95 10.81
CA PHE A 100 -12.40 -2.19 11.11
C PHE A 100 -13.31 -3.42 10.91
N ILE A 101 -14.57 -3.37 11.39
CA ILE A 101 -15.55 -4.43 11.16
C ILE A 101 -15.77 -4.66 9.66
N TYR A 102 -15.92 -3.58 8.87
CA TYR A 102 -16.03 -3.69 7.42
C TYR A 102 -14.79 -4.40 6.84
N PHE A 103 -13.59 -3.94 7.18
CA PHE A 103 -12.36 -4.58 6.73
C PHE A 103 -12.34 -6.08 7.03
N THR A 104 -12.65 -6.49 8.26
CA THR A 104 -12.66 -7.92 8.64
C THR A 104 -13.70 -8.77 7.89
N ASN A 105 -14.80 -8.17 7.43
CA ASN A 105 -15.85 -8.88 6.71
C ASN A 105 -15.57 -9.03 5.20
N TYR A 106 -14.78 -8.13 4.62
CA TYR A 106 -14.56 -8.08 3.16
C TYR A 106 -13.13 -8.47 2.74
N CYS A 107 -12.15 -8.26 3.62
CA CYS A 107 -10.75 -8.61 3.35
C CYS A 107 -10.60 -10.11 3.08
N LYS A 108 -9.80 -10.45 2.06
CA LYS A 108 -9.54 -11.84 1.64
C LYS A 108 -8.11 -12.30 1.90
N ALA A 109 -7.32 -11.47 2.57
CA ALA A 109 -5.93 -11.75 2.92
C ALA A 109 -5.78 -12.81 4.01
#